data_AF-A0A7S3FL56-F1
#
_entry.id   AF-A0A7S3FL56-F1
#
_cell.length_a   1.000
_cell.length_b   1.000
_cell.length_c   1.000
_cell.angle_alpha   90.00
_cell.angle_beta   90.00
_cell.angle_gamma   90.00
#
_symmetry.space_group_name_H-M   'P 1'
#
loop_
_entity.id
_entity.type
_entity.pdbx_description
1 polymer ?
#
loop_
_entity_poly.entity_id
_entity_poly.type
_entity_poly.pdbx_seq_one_letter_code
_entity_poly.pdbx_strand_id
1 'polypeptide(L)'
;PNDEVRAAVARGDLDLLRPGDQLLREHAAGRTFRGMREAPIHFPPTYKFDKGLSRQYDTSEKQRTPAWTDRVLVYDRRALDDGAASVEVRRYEAEMDAFGSDHRPVRAELEVRLEVAA
;
A
#
# COMPACT_ATOMS: atom_id res chain seq x y z
N PRO A 1 5.14 20.16 6.01
CA PRO A 1 5.06 18.79 5.44
C PRO A 1 3.94 17.90 6.02
N ASN A 2 3.90 17.67 7.35
CA ASN A 2 2.88 16.79 7.94
C ASN A 2 1.45 17.36 7.82
N ASP A 3 1.28 18.67 8.09
CA ASP A 3 -0.03 19.32 7.99
C ASP A 3 -0.61 19.26 6.57
N GLU A 4 0.24 19.43 5.55
CA GLU A 4 -0.13 19.28 4.14
C GLU A 4 -0.59 17.86 3.81
N VAL A 5 0.15 16.85 4.30
CA VAL A 5 -0.23 15.43 4.15
C VAL A 5 -1.58 15.17 4.82
N ARG A 6 -1.76 15.63 6.06
CA ARG A 6 -3.03 15.46 6.80
C ARG A 6 -4.19 16.14 6.10
N ALA A 7 -3.97 17.33 5.55
CA ALA A 7 -4.97 18.05 4.77
C ALA A 7 -5.33 17.31 3.47
N ALA A 8 -4.35 16.75 2.77
CA ALA A 8 -4.59 15.94 1.56
C ALA A 8 -5.35 14.65 1.90
N VAL A 9 -4.97 13.94 2.96
CA VAL A 9 -5.71 12.77 3.47
C VAL A 9 -7.17 13.11 3.80
N ALA A 10 -7.40 14.24 4.48
CA ALA A 10 -8.76 14.67 4.82
C ALA A 10 -9.63 14.98 3.59
N ARG A 11 -9.01 15.39 2.47
CA ARG A 11 -9.69 15.59 1.18
C ARG A 11 -9.80 14.32 0.33
N GLY A 12 -9.19 13.21 0.75
CA GLY A 12 -9.07 12.00 -0.06
C GLY A 12 -8.15 12.16 -1.28
N ASP A 13 -7.28 13.17 -1.28
CA ASP A 13 -6.41 13.51 -2.41
C ASP A 13 -5.13 12.68 -2.37
N LEU A 14 -5.25 11.41 -2.77
CA LEU A 14 -4.14 10.46 -2.73
C LEU A 14 -3.03 10.81 -3.72
N ASP A 15 -3.35 11.48 -4.82
CA ASP A 15 -2.38 11.82 -5.86
C ASP A 15 -1.40 12.89 -5.40
N LEU A 16 -1.80 13.79 -4.50
CA LEU A 16 -0.87 14.67 -3.79
C LEU A 16 0.05 13.94 -2.80
N LEU A 17 -0.32 12.74 -2.34
CA LEU A 17 0.44 11.96 -1.37
C LEU A 17 1.45 11.02 -2.03
N ARG A 18 1.11 10.41 -3.17
CA ARG A 18 1.94 9.41 -3.86
C ARG A 18 3.38 9.86 -4.12
N PRO A 19 3.68 11.10 -4.56
CA PRO A 19 5.07 11.53 -4.78
C PRO A 19 5.92 11.52 -3.50
N GLY A 20 5.29 11.64 -2.33
CA GLY A 20 5.97 11.57 -1.03
C GLY A 20 6.26 10.14 -0.56
N ASP A 21 5.60 9.14 -1.13
CA ASP A 21 5.77 7.73 -0.73
C ASP A 21 7.18 7.23 -1.06
N GLN A 22 7.91 6.84 -0.01
CA GLN A 22 9.30 6.41 -0.17
C GLN A 22 9.39 5.11 -0.96
N LEU A 23 8.51 4.14 -0.69
CA LEU A 23 8.56 2.86 -1.40
C LEU A 23 8.32 3.02 -2.90
N LEU A 24 7.30 3.80 -3.31
CA LEU A 24 7.02 4.07 -4.72
C LEU A 24 8.22 4.77 -5.40
N ARG A 25 8.84 5.75 -4.75
CA ARG A 25 10.02 6.45 -5.31
C ARG A 25 11.24 5.55 -5.44
N GLU A 26 11.54 4.77 -4.41
CA GLU A 26 12.71 3.87 -4.39
C GLU A 26 12.52 2.68 -5.35
N HIS A 27 11.30 2.17 -5.47
CA HIS A 27 10.92 1.11 -6.42
C HIS A 27 10.98 1.61 -7.87
N ALA A 28 10.40 2.78 -8.16
CA ALA A 28 10.45 3.40 -9.49
C ALA A 28 11.89 3.71 -9.93
N ALA A 29 12.78 4.02 -8.99
CA ALA A 29 14.19 4.24 -9.26
C ALA A 29 15.03 2.94 -9.32
N GLY A 30 14.40 1.76 -9.22
CA GLY A 30 15.07 0.46 -9.30
C GLY A 30 16.02 0.14 -8.14
N ARG A 31 15.88 0.85 -7.00
CA ARG A 31 16.74 0.67 -5.82
C ARG A 31 16.24 -0.42 -4.87
N THR A 32 14.96 -0.76 -4.92
CA THR A 32 14.32 -1.77 -4.06
C THR A 32 13.38 -2.68 -4.84
N PHE A 33 13.10 -3.88 -4.33
CA PHE A 33 12.07 -4.83 -4.84
C PHE A 33 12.10 -5.06 -6.38
N ARG A 34 13.29 -5.24 -6.94
CA ARG A 34 13.50 -5.45 -8.38
C ARG A 34 12.72 -6.67 -8.88
N GLY A 35 12.07 -6.52 -10.03
CA GLY A 35 11.24 -7.58 -10.63
C GLY A 35 9.90 -7.83 -9.92
N MET A 36 9.63 -7.16 -8.79
CA MET A 36 8.33 -7.20 -8.14
C MET A 36 7.46 -6.04 -8.63
N ARG A 37 6.15 -6.26 -8.62
CA ARG A 37 5.13 -5.26 -8.97
C ARG A 37 4.15 -5.06 -7.81
N GLU A 38 3.77 -3.82 -7.56
CA GLU A 38 2.71 -3.46 -6.63
C GLU A 38 1.48 -3.03 -7.42
N ALA A 39 0.28 -3.43 -6.98
CA ALA A 39 -0.95 -2.95 -7.59
C ALA A 39 -1.19 -1.47 -7.21
N PRO A 40 -1.90 -0.67 -8.03
CA PRO A 40 -2.21 0.71 -7.69
C PRO A 40 -2.92 0.84 -6.33
N ILE A 41 -2.40 1.68 -5.45
CA ILE A 41 -2.99 1.95 -4.13
C ILE A 41 -4.16 2.92 -4.31
N HIS A 42 -5.38 2.51 -3.93
CA HIS A 42 -6.57 3.37 -3.99
C HIS A 42 -7.20 3.62 -2.61
N PHE A 43 -6.49 3.25 -1.54
CA PHE A 43 -6.92 3.42 -0.15
C PHE A 43 -6.04 4.45 0.56
N PRO A 44 -6.55 5.12 1.62
CA PRO A 44 -5.78 6.10 2.38
C PRO A 44 -4.63 5.44 3.16
N PRO A 45 -3.67 6.23 3.68
CA PRO A 45 -2.57 5.72 4.50
C PRO A 45 -3.03 4.81 5.65
N THR A 46 -2.30 3.73 5.90
CA THR A 46 -2.69 2.69 6.86
C THR A 46 -2.09 2.89 8.25
N TYR A 47 -1.18 3.86 8.39
CA TYR A 47 -0.47 4.19 9.62
C TYR A 47 -0.27 5.70 9.73
N LYS A 48 -0.18 6.32 10.91
CA LYS A 48 -0.41 5.79 12.26
C LYS A 48 -1.75 6.30 12.78
N PHE A 49 -2.58 5.43 13.32
CA PHE A 49 -3.83 5.80 13.97
C PHE A 49 -3.71 5.86 15.49
N ASP A 50 -4.62 6.60 16.12
CA ASP A 50 -4.80 6.50 17.57
C ASP A 50 -5.34 5.11 17.96
N LYS A 51 -4.89 4.63 19.12
CA LYS A 51 -5.34 3.34 19.67
C LYS A 51 -6.75 3.47 20.24
N GLY A 52 -7.54 2.40 20.09
CA GLY A 52 -8.90 2.30 20.62
C GLY A 52 -9.92 2.99 19.71
N LEU A 53 -10.74 2.20 19.02
CA LEU A 53 -11.93 2.59 18.21
C LEU A 53 -11.88 4.01 17.59
N SER A 54 -10.75 4.39 16.98
CA SER A 54 -10.52 5.74 16.47
C SER A 54 -10.27 5.73 14.96
N ARG A 55 -10.88 6.69 14.25
CA ARG A 55 -10.58 6.99 12.84
C ARG A 55 -9.52 8.09 12.69
N GLN A 56 -9.00 8.61 13.80
CA GLN A 56 -8.05 9.72 13.80
C GLN A 56 -6.62 9.22 13.63
N TYR A 57 -5.86 9.91 12.78
CA TYR A 57 -4.42 9.71 12.66
C TYR A 57 -3.69 10.38 13.82
N ASP A 58 -2.67 9.69 14.34
CA ASP A 58 -1.85 9.98 15.51
C ASP A 58 -2.00 11.41 16.08
N THR A 59 -2.80 11.55 17.14
CA THR A 59 -3.01 12.80 17.87
C THR A 59 -2.04 12.98 19.04
N SER A 60 -1.16 12.00 19.27
CA SER A 60 -0.08 12.14 20.26
C SER A 60 0.87 13.29 19.91
N GLU A 61 1.66 13.75 20.87
CA GLU A 61 2.66 14.82 20.68
C GLU A 61 3.62 14.59 19.51
N LYS A 62 3.87 13.33 19.13
CA LYS A 62 4.75 12.97 18.01
C LYS A 62 4.12 13.24 16.66
N GLN A 63 2.79 13.25 16.59
CA GLN A 63 1.98 13.47 15.38
C GLN A 63 2.58 12.80 14.14
N ARG A 64 2.79 11.47 14.15
CA ARG A 64 3.38 10.79 13.00
C ARG A 64 2.62 11.14 11.71
N THR A 65 3.36 11.40 10.65
CA THR A 65 2.81 11.65 9.32
C THR A 65 2.08 10.40 8.83
N PRO A 66 0.84 10.52 8.33
CA PRO A 66 0.16 9.41 7.67
C PRO A 66 1.03 8.78 6.57
N ALA A 67 1.19 7.46 6.56
CA ALA A 67 2.01 6.71 5.62
C ALA A 67 1.40 5.34 5.27
N TRP A 68 1.68 4.85 4.05
CA TRP A 68 1.36 3.49 3.62
C TRP A 68 2.49 2.53 4.01
N THR A 69 2.48 2.07 5.26
CA THR A 69 3.50 1.15 5.78
C THR A 69 3.21 -0.32 5.47
N ASP A 70 1.97 -0.64 5.12
CA ASP A 70 1.47 -2.01 4.95
C ASP A 70 1.24 -2.28 3.45
N ARG A 71 2.07 -3.15 2.86
CA ARG A 71 2.25 -3.25 1.40
C ARG A 71 2.25 -4.70 0.92
N VAL A 72 1.73 -4.94 -0.29
CA VAL A 72 1.75 -6.27 -0.93
C VAL A 72 2.33 -6.15 -2.32
N LEU A 73 3.49 -6.78 -2.53
CA LEU A 73 4.19 -6.81 -3.81
C LEU A 73 4.21 -8.25 -4.33
N VAL A 74 4.04 -8.38 -5.64
CA VAL A 74 4.04 -9.68 -6.34
C VAL A 74 5.32 -9.84 -7.13
N TYR A 75 5.99 -10.97 -6.94
CA TYR A 75 7.06 -11.42 -7.82
C TYR A 75 6.53 -12.54 -8.71
N ASP A 76 6.47 -12.29 -10.01
CA ASP A 76 5.98 -13.24 -11.01
C ASP A 76 7.13 -13.59 -11.94
N ARG A 77 7.75 -14.76 -11.70
CA ARG A 77 8.93 -15.19 -12.45
C ARG A 77 8.65 -15.35 -13.94
N ARG A 78 7.46 -15.83 -14.32
CA ARG A 78 7.11 -16.01 -15.74
C ARG A 78 6.96 -14.69 -16.47
N ALA A 79 6.35 -13.69 -15.81
CA ALA A 79 6.31 -12.34 -16.36
C ALA A 79 7.71 -11.79 -16.71
N LEU A 80 8.75 -12.22 -15.98
CA LEU A 80 10.13 -11.83 -16.22
C LEU A 80 10.84 -12.71 -17.26
N ASP A 81 10.56 -14.01 -17.28
CA ASP A 81 11.26 -14.98 -18.12
C ASP A 81 10.76 -14.96 -19.58
N ASP A 82 9.43 -15.00 -19.81
CA ASP A 82 8.82 -15.08 -21.16
C ASP A 82 7.74 -14.03 -21.42
N GLY A 83 7.47 -13.14 -20.45
CA GLY A 83 6.45 -12.10 -20.55
C GLY A 83 5.03 -12.59 -20.28
N ALA A 84 4.81 -13.88 -20.02
CA ALA A 84 3.51 -14.45 -19.71
C ALA A 84 3.22 -14.32 -18.21
N ALA A 85 2.66 -13.18 -17.80
CA ALA A 85 2.25 -12.99 -16.41
C ALA A 85 1.29 -14.09 -15.94
N SER A 86 1.67 -14.80 -14.89
CA SER A 86 0.92 -15.90 -14.27
C SER A 86 0.08 -15.43 -13.09
N VAL A 87 0.42 -14.28 -12.50
CA VAL A 87 -0.29 -13.73 -11.34
C VAL A 87 -0.99 -12.45 -11.76
N GLU A 88 -2.23 -12.26 -11.30
CA GLU A 88 -2.99 -11.02 -11.41
C GLU A 88 -3.49 -10.61 -10.01
N VAL A 89 -3.47 -9.32 -9.68
CA VAL A 89 -4.04 -8.81 -8.42
C VAL A 89 -5.44 -8.29 -8.72
N ARG A 90 -6.47 -8.99 -8.23
CA ARG A 90 -7.89 -8.67 -8.44
C ARG A 90 -8.41 -7.60 -7.50
N ARG A 91 -7.89 -7.56 -6.27
CA ARG A 91 -8.20 -6.52 -5.27
C ARG A 91 -6.96 -6.13 -4.49
N TYR A 92 -6.87 -4.85 -4.13
CA TYR A 92 -5.83 -4.33 -3.25
C TYR A 92 -6.39 -3.19 -2.41
N GLU A 93 -6.72 -3.47 -1.15
CA GLU A 93 -7.58 -2.63 -0.32
C GLU A 93 -7.11 -2.62 1.14
N ALA A 94 -7.44 -1.55 1.86
CA ALA A 94 -7.26 -1.48 3.31
C ALA A 94 -8.61 -1.54 4.02
N GLU A 95 -8.65 -2.23 5.16
CA GLU A 95 -9.81 -2.28 6.06
C GLU A 95 -9.74 -1.12 7.06
N MET A 96 -10.38 0.01 6.70
CA MET A 96 -10.27 1.25 7.47
C MET A 96 -11.11 1.26 8.75
N ASP A 97 -12.09 0.36 8.86
CA ASP A 97 -12.97 0.22 10.03
C ASP A 97 -12.51 -0.88 11.01
N ALA A 98 -11.29 -1.40 10.83
CA ALA A 98 -10.62 -2.26 11.82
C ALA A 98 -9.77 -1.43 12.81
N PHE A 99 -10.21 -1.38 14.06
CA PHE A 99 -9.64 -0.49 15.08
C PHE A 99 -8.76 -1.17 16.13
N GLY A 100 -8.47 -2.46 15.98
CA GLY A 100 -7.69 -3.24 16.94
C GLY A 100 -6.20 -2.89 17.01
N SER A 101 -5.72 -2.03 16.09
CA SER A 101 -4.32 -1.65 15.95
C SER A 101 -4.19 -0.18 15.56
N ASP A 102 -3.00 0.40 15.73
CA ASP A 102 -2.61 1.69 15.15
C ASP A 102 -2.26 1.59 13.66
N HIS A 103 -2.27 0.36 13.12
CA HIS A 103 -2.27 0.07 11.69
C HIS A 103 -3.67 -0.35 11.20
N ARG A 104 -3.94 -0.18 9.90
CA ARG A 104 -5.12 -0.73 9.22
C ARG A 104 -4.73 -1.93 8.38
N PRO A 105 -5.40 -3.09 8.54
CA PRO A 105 -5.10 -4.28 7.75
C PRO A 105 -5.19 -4.01 6.25
N VAL A 106 -4.27 -4.57 5.49
CA VAL A 106 -4.26 -4.50 4.03
C VAL A 106 -4.47 -5.90 3.47
N ARG A 107 -5.36 -6.04 2.48
CA ARG A 107 -5.63 -7.28 1.77
C ARG A 107 -5.32 -7.14 0.29
N ALA A 108 -4.76 -8.20 -0.28
CA ALA A 108 -4.67 -8.37 -1.72
C ALA A 108 -5.28 -9.71 -2.11
N GLU A 109 -6.19 -9.70 -3.09
CA GLU A 109 -6.75 -10.92 -3.67
C GLU A 109 -6.01 -11.19 -4.98
N LEU A 110 -5.42 -12.38 -5.13
CA LEU A 110 -4.61 -12.76 -6.29
C LEU A 110 -5.28 -13.89 -7.06
N GLU A 111 -5.29 -13.76 -8.38
CA GLU A 111 -5.58 -14.87 -9.29
C GLU A 111 -4.25 -15.40 -9.83
N VAL A 112 -4.03 -16.71 -9.69
CA VAL A 112 -2.79 -17.36 -10.10
C VAL A 112 -3.12 -18.44 -11.12
N ARG A 113 -2.59 -18.27 -12.34
CA ARG A 113 -2.67 -19.26 -13.41
C ARG A 113 -1.59 -20.30 -13.20
N LEU A 114 -2.02 -21.53 -12.91
CA LEU A 114 -1.14 -22.68 -12.75
C LEU A 114 -1.11 -23.46 -14.06
N GLU A 115 0.09 -23.78 -14.54
CA GLU A 115 0.24 -24.84 -15.52
C GLU A 115 0.40 -26.16 -14.76
N VAL A 116 -0.51 -27.09 -15.05
CA VAL A 116 -0.37 -28.46 -14.59
C VAL A 116 0.42 -29.19 -15.66
N ALA A 117 1.62 -29.67 -15.33
CA ALA A 117 2.37 -30.55 -16.20
C ALA A 117 1.57 -31.84 -16.41
N ALA A 118 1.41 -32.24 -17.67
CA ALA A 118 0.80 -33.50 -18.06
C ALA A 118 1.74 -34.69 -17.81
#